data_AF-A0A0W8CGB3-F1
#
_entry.id   AF-A0A0W8CGB3-F1
#
_cell.length_a   1.000
_cell.length_b   1.000
_cell.length_c   1.000
_cell.angle_alpha   90.00
_cell.angle_beta   90.00
_cell.angle_gamma   90.00
#
_symmetry.space_group_name_H-M   'P 1'
#
loop_
_entity.id
_entity.type
_entity.pdbx_description
1 polymer ?
#
loop_
_entity_poly.entity_id
_entity_poly.type
_entity_poly.pdbx_seq_one_letter_code
_entity_poly.pdbx_strand_id
1 'polypeptide(L)'
;MRKRPNACNIAVAAIGKHDRVQLTPKSSVGKNKKSSVSIPAFLFILLVGVLLIQNSNVDNQLSEEEKISTFLNWFRTAGGNVSSNIAIKMFPEMGKGIVALQSVKENDELLFVPTSIIM
;
A
#
# COMPACT_ATOMS: atom_id res chain seq x y z
N MET A 1 -38.96 15.33 3.32
CA MET A 1 -38.45 15.43 1.93
C MET A 1 -38.29 16.88 1.54
N ARG A 2 -37.18 17.21 0.87
CA ARG A 2 -36.84 18.43 0.10
C ARG A 2 -36.99 19.80 0.76
N LYS A 3 -35.85 20.46 0.98
CA LYS A 3 -35.73 21.92 0.90
C LYS A 3 -34.46 22.33 0.12
N ARG A 4 -34.69 22.88 -1.05
CA ARG A 4 -33.96 23.92 -1.79
C ARG A 4 -35.06 24.67 -2.58
N PRO A 5 -34.96 25.97 -2.95
CA PRO A 5 -33.71 26.56 -3.45
C PRO A 5 -33.53 28.11 -3.27
N ASN A 6 -32.38 28.56 -3.78
CA ASN A 6 -32.12 29.79 -4.55
C ASN A 6 -31.84 31.17 -3.92
N ALA A 7 -30.63 31.63 -4.30
CA ALA A 7 -30.28 32.91 -4.93
C ALA A 7 -30.15 34.16 -4.05
N CYS A 8 -28.95 34.75 -4.11
CA CYS A 8 -28.78 36.19 -4.01
C CYS A 8 -27.73 36.66 -5.03
N ASN A 9 -28.19 37.49 -5.97
CA ASN A 9 -27.37 38.35 -6.83
C ASN A 9 -26.87 39.57 -6.03
N ILE A 10 -25.87 40.27 -6.58
CA ILE A 10 -25.51 41.72 -6.45
C ILE A 10 -23.96 41.79 -6.59
N ALA A 11 -23.43 42.10 -7.78
CA ALA A 11 -23.01 43.42 -8.29
C ALA A 11 -21.78 43.99 -7.54
N VAL A 12 -20.73 44.49 -8.20
CA VAL A 12 -20.57 45.92 -8.53
C VAL A 12 -19.48 46.09 -9.60
N ALA A 13 -19.73 46.99 -10.56
CA ALA A 13 -18.83 47.40 -11.63
C ALA A 13 -17.93 48.58 -11.22
N ALA A 14 -16.78 48.74 -11.88
CA ALA A 14 -16.15 50.04 -12.06
C ALA A 14 -15.49 50.13 -13.44
N ILE A 15 -15.88 51.17 -14.16
CA ILE A 15 -15.50 51.52 -15.54
C ILE A 15 -14.28 52.44 -15.49
N GLY A 16 -13.33 52.25 -16.41
CA GLY A 16 -12.30 53.24 -16.75
C GLY A 16 -12.13 53.32 -18.27
N LYS A 17 -12.31 54.51 -18.84
CA LYS A 17 -12.30 54.84 -20.28
C LYS A 17 -10.91 55.29 -20.79
N HIS A 18 -10.81 55.33 -22.12
CA HIS A 18 -9.81 55.99 -23.00
C HIS A 18 -8.47 55.22 -23.15
N ASP A 19 -7.82 55.10 -24.31
CA ASP A 19 -7.97 55.76 -25.61
C ASP A 19 -7.35 54.90 -26.73
N ARG A 20 -7.69 55.28 -27.96
CA ARG A 20 -7.31 54.75 -29.29
C ARG A 20 -5.79 54.55 -29.50
N VAL A 21 -5.41 53.56 -30.34
CA VAL A 21 -4.50 53.68 -31.52
C VAL A 21 -4.15 52.28 -32.07
N GLN A 22 -4.43 52.07 -33.37
CA GLN A 22 -4.00 50.92 -34.18
C GLN A 22 -2.50 50.94 -34.41
N LEU A 23 -1.83 49.78 -34.50
CA LEU A 23 -0.79 49.50 -35.49
C LEU A 23 -0.68 47.99 -35.75
N THR A 24 -0.89 47.59 -37.01
CA THR A 24 -0.63 46.25 -37.56
C THR A 24 0.85 45.89 -37.56
N PRO A 25 1.20 44.60 -37.68
CA PRO A 25 1.83 44.21 -38.96
C PRO A 25 1.33 42.88 -39.53
N LYS A 26 1.33 42.84 -40.86
CA LYS A 26 1.10 41.66 -41.71
C LYS A 26 2.33 40.74 -41.75
N SER A 27 2.07 39.53 -42.28
CA SER A 27 3.00 38.51 -42.78
C SER A 27 3.27 37.37 -41.78
N SER A 28 3.37 36.11 -42.17
CA SER A 28 3.31 35.48 -43.49
C SER A 28 2.85 34.03 -43.30
N VAL A 29 2.13 33.54 -44.30
CA VAL A 29 1.73 32.14 -44.43
C VAL A 29 2.97 31.31 -44.75
N GLY A 30 3.39 30.49 -43.81
CA GLY A 30 4.41 29.45 -44.00
C GLY A 30 3.85 28.09 -43.63
N LYS A 31 3.29 27.38 -44.61
CA LYS A 31 2.84 25.98 -44.45
C LYS A 31 4.05 25.06 -44.39
N ASN A 32 4.44 24.61 -43.20
CA ASN A 32 5.30 23.45 -43.05
C ASN A 32 4.49 22.31 -42.43
N LYS A 33 3.92 21.44 -43.28
CA LYS A 33 3.38 20.14 -42.86
C LYS A 33 4.56 19.28 -42.39
N LYS A 34 4.78 19.22 -41.08
CA LYS A 34 5.47 18.09 -40.48
C LYS A 34 4.39 17.07 -40.13
N SER A 35 4.45 15.90 -40.77
CA SER A 35 3.64 14.74 -40.40
C SER A 35 4.10 14.24 -39.05
N SER A 36 3.58 14.83 -37.97
CA SER A 36 3.72 14.28 -36.63
C SER A 36 2.78 13.08 -36.56
N VAL A 37 3.34 11.88 -36.65
CA VAL A 37 2.63 10.67 -36.23
C VAL A 37 2.38 10.84 -34.73
N SER A 38 1.14 11.18 -34.39
CA SER A 38 0.66 11.16 -33.02
C SER A 38 0.68 9.70 -32.57
N ILE A 39 1.73 9.33 -31.83
CA ILE A 39 1.70 8.10 -31.04
C ILE A 39 0.64 8.37 -29.97
N PRO A 40 -0.50 7.65 -29.97
CA PRO A 40 -1.55 7.91 -29.01
C PRO A 40 -0.98 7.69 -27.60
N ALA A 41 -1.01 8.75 -26.78
CA ALA A 41 -0.52 8.74 -25.39
C ALA A 41 -1.14 7.62 -24.54
N PHE A 42 -2.29 7.07 -24.98
CA PHE A 42 -2.92 5.89 -24.39
C PHE A 42 -2.01 4.65 -24.36
N LEU A 43 -1.14 4.45 -25.36
CA LEU A 43 -0.26 3.28 -25.42
C LEU A 43 0.84 3.36 -24.35
N PHE A 44 1.35 4.56 -24.06
CA PHE A 44 2.31 4.79 -22.97
C PHE A 44 1.67 4.63 -21.59
N ILE A 45 0.46 5.13 -21.38
CA ILE A 45 -0.24 4.97 -20.09
C ILE A 45 -0.53 3.50 -19.80
N LEU A 46 -0.93 2.73 -20.82
CA LEU A 46 -1.15 1.30 -20.68
C LEU A 46 0.14 0.56 -20.32
N LEU A 47 1.26 0.92 -20.95
CA LEU A 47 2.56 0.27 -20.74
C LEU A 47 3.16 0.62 -19.38
N VAL A 48 3.04 1.86 -18.91
CA VAL A 48 3.45 2.26 -17.55
C VAL A 48 2.53 1.66 -16.48
N GLY A 49 1.22 1.58 -16.73
CA GLY A 49 0.27 0.94 -15.82
C GLY A 49 0.55 -0.56 -15.64
N VAL A 50 0.85 -1.28 -16.73
CA VAL A 50 1.22 -2.70 -16.68
C VAL A 50 2.58 -2.90 -16.01
N LEU A 51 3.56 -2.00 -16.21
CA LEU A 51 4.87 -2.08 -15.56
C LEU A 51 4.78 -1.86 -14.03
N LEU A 52 3.89 -0.99 -13.56
CA LEU A 52 3.66 -0.76 -12.14
C LEU A 52 2.90 -1.91 -11.45
N ILE A 53 2.09 -2.67 -12.19
CA ILE A 53 1.37 -3.84 -11.65
C ILE A 53 2.28 -5.09 -11.57
N GLN A 54 3.26 -5.22 -12.47
CA GLN A 54 4.16 -6.37 -12.46
C GLN A 54 5.25 -6.33 -11.37
N ASN A 55 5.47 -5.16 -10.74
CA ASN A 55 6.50 -5.00 -9.70
C ASN A 55 5.97 -5.22 -8.26
N SER A 56 4.70 -5.60 -8.09
CA SER A 56 4.18 -6.02 -6.78
C SER A 56 4.34 -7.53 -6.56
N ASN A 57 5.38 -8.14 -7.11
CA ASN A 57 5.88 -9.40 -6.59
C ASN A 57 6.74 -9.09 -5.35
N VAL A 58 6.11 -8.41 -4.38
CA VAL A 58 6.60 -8.39 -3.02
C VAL A 58 6.37 -9.81 -2.57
N ASP A 59 7.41 -10.65 -2.67
CA ASP A 59 7.46 -11.92 -1.99
C ASP A 59 7.02 -11.63 -0.55
N ASN A 60 5.76 -11.96 -0.24
CA ASN A 60 5.18 -11.77 1.08
C ASN A 60 5.71 -12.90 1.97
N GLN A 61 7.03 -13.02 2.02
CA GLN A 61 7.72 -13.90 2.93
C GLN A 61 7.58 -13.28 4.31
N LEU A 62 6.73 -13.90 5.12
CA LEU A 62 6.65 -13.61 6.54
C LEU A 62 8.07 -13.68 7.12
N SER A 63 8.39 -12.71 7.98
CA SER A 63 9.55 -12.80 8.85
C SER A 63 9.48 -14.06 9.71
N GLU A 64 10.61 -14.52 10.23
CA GLU A 64 10.63 -15.73 11.07
C GLU A 64 9.80 -15.53 12.35
N GLU A 65 9.78 -14.31 12.87
CA GLU A 65 8.97 -13.87 14.00
C GLU A 65 7.47 -13.97 13.68
N GLU A 66 7.05 -13.56 12.48
CA GLU A 66 5.66 -13.68 12.02
C GLU A 66 5.25 -15.13 11.77
N LYS A 67 6.16 -15.98 11.29
CA LYS A 67 5.90 -17.42 11.18
C LYS A 67 5.71 -18.05 12.56
N ILE A 68 6.54 -17.68 13.53
CA ILE A 68 6.44 -18.15 14.92
C ILE A 68 5.11 -17.69 15.54
N SER A 69 4.74 -16.43 15.37
CA SER A 69 3.47 -15.90 15.92
C SER A 69 2.25 -16.58 15.28
N THR A 70 2.29 -16.81 13.97
CA THR A 70 1.25 -17.53 13.22
C THR A 70 1.11 -18.98 13.73
N PHE A 71 2.24 -19.67 13.92
CA PHE A 71 2.26 -21.01 14.49
C PHE A 71 1.68 -21.06 15.90
N LEU A 72 2.11 -20.15 16.79
CA LEU A 72 1.62 -20.10 18.17
C LEU A 72 0.12 -19.80 18.22
N ASN A 73 -0.37 -18.94 17.32
CA ASN A 73 -1.79 -18.66 17.21
C ASN A 73 -2.60 -19.88 16.78
N TRP A 74 -2.14 -20.59 15.73
CA TRP A 74 -2.75 -21.84 15.30
C TRP A 74 -2.74 -22.88 16.42
N PHE A 75 -1.59 -23.07 17.08
CA PHE A 75 -1.41 -24.05 18.14
C PHE A 75 -2.36 -23.79 19.32
N ARG A 76 -2.50 -22.53 19.75
CA ARG A 76 -3.45 -22.13 20.80
C ARG A 76 -4.90 -22.32 20.37
N THR A 77 -5.23 -21.99 19.13
CA THR A 77 -6.58 -22.20 18.58
C THR A 77 -6.96 -23.67 18.57
N ALA A 78 -6.00 -24.56 18.38
CA ALA A 78 -6.21 -26.00 18.39
C ALA A 78 -6.24 -26.63 19.81
N GLY A 79 -6.15 -25.81 20.86
CA GLY A 79 -6.18 -26.23 22.26
C GLY A 79 -4.80 -26.42 22.91
N GLY A 80 -3.71 -26.13 22.19
CA GLY A 80 -2.35 -26.14 22.72
C GLY A 80 -2.08 -24.97 23.66
N ASN A 81 -1.13 -25.15 24.58
CA ASN A 81 -0.70 -24.09 25.46
C ASN A 81 0.82 -24.02 25.55
N VAL A 82 1.35 -22.80 25.67
CA VAL A 82 2.79 -22.51 25.80
C VAL A 82 2.96 -21.54 26.95
N SER A 83 3.77 -21.90 27.94
CA SER A 83 4.08 -21.07 29.09
C SER A 83 4.73 -19.75 28.68
N SER A 84 4.39 -18.66 29.37
CA SER A 84 5.05 -17.35 29.21
C SER A 84 6.52 -17.36 29.65
N ASN A 85 6.96 -18.42 30.34
CA ASN A 85 8.33 -18.55 30.81
C ASN A 85 9.27 -19.06 29.71
N ILE A 86 8.75 -19.42 28.54
CA ILE A 86 9.54 -19.90 27.40
C ILE A 86 9.22 -19.12 26.12
N ALA A 87 10.15 -19.12 25.18
CA ALA A 87 9.96 -18.56 23.85
C ALA A 87 10.63 -19.43 22.79
N ILE A 88 10.12 -19.35 21.56
CA ILE A 88 10.76 -19.95 20.40
C ILE A 88 11.77 -18.94 19.83
N LYS A 89 13.01 -19.36 19.61
CA LYS A 89 14.07 -18.54 19.01
C LYS A 89 14.82 -19.31 17.93
N MET A 90 15.40 -18.57 16.99
CA MET A 90 16.37 -19.10 16.05
C MET A 90 17.75 -19.21 16.71
N PHE A 91 18.36 -20.38 16.61
CA PHE A 91 19.72 -20.65 17.03
C PHE A 91 20.60 -20.86 15.80
N PRO A 92 21.78 -20.22 15.73
CA PRO A 92 22.74 -20.48 14.66
C PRO A 92 23.01 -21.99 14.56
N GLU A 93 23.04 -22.51 13.33
CA GLU A 93 23.34 -23.91 12.98
C GLU A 93 22.35 -24.99 13.47
N MET A 94 21.47 -24.68 14.43
CA MET A 94 20.50 -25.62 14.99
C MET A 94 19.04 -25.35 14.55
N GLY A 95 18.75 -24.16 14.04
CA GLY A 95 17.40 -23.77 13.65
C GLY A 95 16.55 -23.30 14.83
N LYS A 96 15.24 -23.56 14.81
CA LYS A 96 14.30 -23.09 15.85
C LYS A 96 14.37 -23.98 17.08
N GLY A 97 14.52 -23.37 18.25
CA GLY A 97 14.50 -24.05 19.55
C GLY A 97 13.70 -23.27 20.58
N ILE A 98 13.50 -23.89 21.75
CA ILE A 98 12.81 -23.27 22.89
C ILE A 98 13.86 -22.78 23.89
N VAL A 99 13.72 -21.54 24.34
CA VAL A 99 14.54 -20.94 25.39
C VAL A 99 13.70 -20.59 26.60
N ALA A 100 14.25 -20.74 27.80
CA ALA A 100 13.66 -20.21 29.02
C ALA A 100 13.92 -18.69 29.11
N LEU A 101 12.85 -17.91 29.27
CA LEU A 101 12.90 -16.47 29.55
C LEU A 101 13.04 -16.19 31.05
N GLN A 102 12.61 -17.13 31.89
CA GLN A 102 12.68 -17.06 33.35
C GLN A 102 13.19 -18.40 33.91
N SER A 103 13.51 -18.43 35.20
CA SER A 103 13.86 -19.68 35.87
C SER A 103 12.67 -20.64 35.83
N VAL A 104 12.92 -21.86 35.36
CA VAL A 104 11.95 -22.96 35.28
C VAL A 104 12.33 -23.99 36.33
N LYS A 105 11.35 -24.47 37.10
CA LYS A 105 11.53 -25.52 38.10
C LYS A 105 11.21 -26.89 37.53
N GLU A 106 11.65 -27.90 38.25
CA GLU A 106 11.25 -29.28 37.99
C GLU A 106 9.72 -29.41 38.09
N ASN A 107 9.12 -30.03 37.07
CA ASN A 107 7.66 -30.22 36.91
C ASN A 107 6.84 -28.97 36.58
N ASP A 108 7.46 -27.84 36.26
CA ASP A 108 6.71 -26.71 35.68
C ASP A 108 6.10 -27.11 34.33
N GLU A 109 4.81 -26.84 34.13
CA GLU A 109 4.14 -27.07 32.85
C GLU A 109 4.58 -26.01 31.84
N LEU A 110 5.37 -26.44 30.84
CA LEU A 110 5.90 -25.55 29.79
C LEU A 110 5.08 -25.56 28.51
N LEU A 111 4.58 -26.73 28.14
CA LEU A 111 3.90 -26.98 26.88
C LEU A 111 2.82 -28.03 27.11
N PHE A 112 1.61 -27.75 26.63
CA PHE A 112 0.54 -28.73 26.53
C PHE A 112 0.17 -28.93 25.06
N VAL A 113 0.19 -30.19 24.60
CA VAL A 113 -0.12 -30.57 23.21
C VAL A 113 -1.37 -31.46 23.21
N PRO A 114 -2.49 -31.01 22.64
CA PRO A 114 -3.67 -31.84 22.44
C PRO A 114 -3.33 -33.03 21.54
N THR A 115 -3.78 -34.22 21.91
CA THR A 115 -3.57 -35.42 21.07
C THR A 115 -4.22 -35.28 19.69
N SER A 116 -5.28 -34.46 19.57
CA SER A 116 -6.00 -34.22 18.31
C SER A 116 -5.19 -33.53 17.22
N ILE A 117 -4.06 -32.90 17.55
CA ILE A 117 -3.19 -32.23 16.56
C ILE A 117 -1.92 -33.01 16.25
N ILE A 118 -1.73 -34.16 16.89
CA ILE A 118 -0.61 -35.06 16.62
C ILE A 118 -1.00 -35.89 15.37
N MET A 119 -0.15 -35.82 14.35
CA MET A 119 -0.34 -36.48 13.06
C MET A 119 0.26 -37.88 13.04
#